data_AF-A0AAV1B077-F1
#
_entry.id   AF-A0AAV1B077-F1
#
_cell.length_a   1.000
_cell.length_b   1.000
_cell.length_c   1.000
_cell.angle_alpha   90.00
_cell.angle_beta   90.00
_cell.angle_gamma   90.00
#
_symmetry.space_group_name_H-M   'P 1'
#
loop_
_entity.id
_entity.type
_entity.pdbx_description
1 polymer ?
#
loop_
_entity_poly.entity_id
_entity_poly.type
_entity_poly.pdbx_seq_one_letter_code
_entity_poly.pdbx_strand_id
1 'polypeptide(L)'
;MPNFIPGGSGSRRSRVEREAKINAACSSLTPEEWQEKLNDACSSLIQIGFGPELFTVKNLHNFGYTEIDFLELIEPISSITNLDDLRHLFDTAGEALVLSSLIITPNEFLHFVNCMKWLNGELAKKNMADAVLEKKNPEKNKEMSKHDVVLALMLLDYAATGMKERKRIESEIDELKKRQNELETDSASSSADNVVSGMQERKRVKIDIDELKKRQKDLERESASITIDLKDKLGPIYDYEEPSLTELRTEAYKIYEIDCRFKGITPIPELDEMGYAMVEDFFGGIVKDRHFVKFLNDPVRKEKIENFFKEYAGGADDKKKGVAIEE
;
A
#
# COMPACT_ATOMS: atom_id res chain seq x y z
N MET A 1 17.14 -41.41 -20.53
CA MET A 1 15.84 -41.63 -19.89
C MET A 1 15.63 -40.60 -18.80
N PRO A 2 14.64 -39.72 -19.01
CA PRO A 2 13.71 -39.37 -17.94
C PRO A 2 12.26 -39.62 -18.39
N ASN A 3 11.44 -40.01 -17.42
CA ASN A 3 10.08 -40.51 -17.60
C ASN A 3 9.11 -39.43 -18.09
N PHE A 4 8.42 -39.74 -19.19
CA PHE A 4 7.25 -39.02 -19.67
C PHE A 4 6.04 -39.50 -18.85
N ILE A 5 5.48 -38.63 -18.01
CA ILE A 5 4.17 -38.85 -17.40
C ILE A 5 3.14 -38.30 -18.42
N PRO A 6 2.24 -39.13 -18.99
CA PRO A 6 1.24 -38.62 -19.91
C PRO A 6 0.16 -37.88 -19.11
N GLY A 7 0.17 -36.54 -19.25
CA GLY A 7 -0.89 -35.67 -18.76
C GLY A 7 -2.24 -36.03 -19.40
N GLY A 8 -3.26 -36.14 -18.54
CA GLY A 8 -4.57 -36.70 -18.84
C GLY A 8 -5.32 -36.04 -19.99
N SER A 9 -5.89 -36.90 -20.83
CA SER A 9 -6.82 -36.62 -21.93
C SER A 9 -8.24 -36.27 -21.47
N GLY A 10 -8.39 -35.58 -20.34
CA GLY A 10 -9.67 -35.15 -19.79
C GLY A 10 -9.94 -33.67 -20.06
N SER A 11 -10.32 -33.28 -21.28
CA SER A 11 -10.83 -31.92 -21.50
C SER A 11 -11.71 -31.77 -22.75
N ARG A 12 -11.32 -32.33 -23.90
CA ARG A 12 -12.07 -32.10 -25.16
C ARG A 12 -13.38 -32.90 -25.28
N ARG A 13 -13.45 -34.13 -24.76
CA ARG A 13 -14.70 -34.93 -24.78
C ARG A 13 -15.81 -34.31 -23.91
N SER A 14 -15.43 -33.72 -22.77
CA SER A 14 -16.39 -33.14 -21.84
C SER A 14 -17.02 -31.83 -22.33
N ARG A 15 -16.35 -31.10 -23.23
CA ARG A 15 -16.85 -29.86 -23.81
C ARG A 15 -17.85 -30.12 -24.93
N VAL A 16 -17.53 -31.04 -25.85
CA VAL A 16 -18.42 -31.42 -26.96
C VAL A 16 -19.71 -32.09 -26.47
N GLU A 17 -19.64 -32.92 -25.42
CA GLU A 17 -20.85 -33.52 -24.81
C GLU A 17 -21.70 -32.52 -24.02
N ARG A 18 -21.09 -31.45 -23.47
CA ARG A 18 -21.81 -30.35 -22.81
C ARG A 18 -22.47 -29.41 -23.80
N GLU A 19 -21.72 -28.99 -24.83
CA GLU A 19 -22.24 -28.18 -25.95
C GLU A 19 -23.43 -28.88 -26.63
N ALA A 20 -23.36 -30.20 -26.82
CA ALA A 20 -24.47 -30.99 -27.37
C ALA A 20 -25.71 -31.05 -26.45
N LYS A 21 -25.52 -31.12 -25.13
CA LYS A 21 -26.63 -31.12 -24.15
C LYS A 21 -27.29 -29.75 -24.01
N ILE A 22 -26.50 -28.67 -24.01
CA ILE A 22 -27.02 -27.30 -23.91
C ILE A 22 -27.74 -26.92 -25.22
N ASN A 23 -27.16 -27.24 -26.38
CA ASN A 23 -27.81 -26.99 -27.67
C ASN A 23 -29.10 -27.81 -27.84
N ALA A 24 -29.13 -29.08 -27.41
CA ALA A 24 -30.35 -29.89 -27.47
C ALA A 24 -31.46 -29.39 -26.54
N ALA A 25 -31.11 -28.79 -25.38
CA ALA A 25 -32.08 -28.27 -24.42
C ALA A 25 -32.60 -26.85 -24.74
N CYS A 26 -31.86 -26.08 -25.54
CA CYS A 26 -32.13 -24.64 -25.74
C CYS A 26 -32.64 -24.26 -27.14
N SER A 27 -32.74 -25.21 -28.08
CA SER A 27 -33.13 -24.95 -29.48
C SER A 27 -34.62 -24.56 -29.67
N SER A 28 -35.40 -24.43 -28.61
CA SER A 28 -36.85 -24.17 -28.67
C SER A 28 -37.36 -23.06 -27.73
N LEU A 29 -36.47 -22.33 -27.07
CA LEU A 29 -36.86 -21.31 -26.10
C LEU A 29 -37.23 -19.99 -26.79
N THR A 30 -38.32 -19.39 -26.32
CA THR A 30 -38.76 -18.04 -26.67
C THR A 30 -37.85 -16.97 -26.04
N PRO A 31 -37.81 -15.74 -26.59
CA PRO A 31 -37.05 -14.64 -25.99
C PRO A 31 -37.43 -14.37 -24.52
N GLU A 32 -38.71 -14.56 -24.17
CA GLU A 32 -39.21 -14.42 -22.80
C GLU A 32 -38.63 -15.49 -21.86
N GLU A 33 -38.62 -16.75 -22.29
CA GLU A 33 -38.04 -17.86 -21.51
C GLU A 33 -36.51 -17.70 -21.36
N TRP A 34 -35.84 -17.14 -22.38
CA TRP A 34 -34.43 -16.80 -22.28
C TRP A 34 -34.16 -15.69 -21.27
N GLN A 35 -35.01 -14.67 -21.24
CA GLN A 35 -34.87 -13.58 -20.27
C GLN A 35 -35.08 -14.07 -18.83
N GLU A 36 -36.04 -14.97 -18.59
CA GLU A 36 -36.26 -15.61 -17.29
C GLU A 36 -35.02 -16.39 -16.85
N LYS A 37 -34.47 -17.22 -17.74
CA LYS A 37 -33.25 -18.01 -17.45
C LYS A 37 -32.03 -17.15 -17.16
N LEU A 38 -31.88 -16.01 -17.84
CA LEU A 38 -30.81 -15.04 -17.56
C LEU A 38 -31.01 -14.37 -16.20
N ASN A 39 -32.23 -13.97 -15.87
CA ASN A 39 -32.54 -13.36 -14.58
C ASN A 39 -32.22 -14.31 -13.41
N ASP A 40 -32.55 -15.60 -13.56
CA ASP A 40 -32.24 -16.62 -12.56
C ASP A 40 -30.72 -16.79 -12.39
N ALA A 41 -30.00 -16.96 -13.51
CA ALA A 41 -28.56 -17.15 -13.49
C ALA A 41 -27.78 -15.92 -12.98
N CYS A 42 -28.31 -14.72 -13.19
CA CYS A 42 -27.72 -13.45 -12.77
C CYS A 42 -28.28 -12.91 -11.45
N SER A 43 -29.20 -13.63 -10.78
CA SER A 43 -29.86 -13.16 -9.56
C SER A 43 -28.87 -12.71 -8.47
N SER A 44 -27.84 -13.50 -8.20
CA SER A 44 -26.78 -13.16 -7.25
C SER A 44 -25.95 -11.95 -7.69
N LEU A 45 -25.69 -11.80 -9.00
CA LEU A 45 -24.98 -10.64 -9.56
C LEU A 45 -25.79 -9.35 -9.35
N ILE A 46 -27.10 -9.41 -9.60
CA ILE A 46 -27.99 -8.27 -9.38
C ILE A 46 -28.02 -7.90 -7.89
N GLN A 47 -28.06 -8.88 -6.99
CA GLN A 47 -28.04 -8.65 -5.54
C GLN A 47 -26.75 -7.99 -5.02
N ILE A 48 -25.62 -8.23 -5.69
CA ILE A 48 -24.35 -7.58 -5.32
C ILE A 48 -24.15 -6.21 -5.97
N GLY A 49 -25.08 -5.75 -6.82
CA GLY A 49 -25.13 -4.37 -7.33
C GLY A 49 -25.01 -4.21 -8.84
N PHE A 50 -24.93 -5.30 -9.61
CA PHE A 50 -24.97 -5.20 -11.08
C PHE A 50 -26.38 -4.80 -11.55
N GLY A 51 -26.46 -3.82 -12.45
CA GLY A 51 -27.72 -3.38 -13.02
C GLY A 51 -28.42 -4.50 -13.82
N PRO A 52 -29.71 -4.79 -13.59
CA PRO A 52 -30.43 -5.84 -14.31
C PRO A 52 -30.47 -5.60 -15.84
N GLU A 53 -30.39 -4.33 -16.27
CA GLU A 53 -30.32 -3.93 -17.67
C GLU A 53 -29.10 -4.49 -18.41
N LEU A 54 -28.02 -4.83 -17.69
CA LEU A 54 -26.84 -5.49 -18.25
C LEU A 54 -27.15 -6.90 -18.77
N PHE A 55 -28.10 -7.59 -18.15
CA PHE A 55 -28.42 -8.99 -18.36
C PHE A 55 -29.68 -9.20 -19.19
N THR A 56 -29.95 -8.28 -20.13
CA THR A 56 -31.06 -8.45 -21.08
C THR A 56 -30.62 -9.18 -22.33
N VAL A 57 -31.49 -10.03 -22.88
CA VAL A 57 -31.25 -10.74 -24.16
C VAL A 57 -30.77 -9.74 -25.22
N LYS A 58 -31.50 -8.64 -25.39
CA LYS A 58 -31.16 -7.57 -26.33
C LYS A 58 -29.73 -7.02 -26.11
N ASN A 59 -29.31 -6.82 -24.86
CA ASN A 59 -28.00 -6.31 -24.55
C ASN A 59 -26.90 -7.31 -24.90
N LEU A 60 -27.08 -8.60 -24.60
CA LEU A 60 -26.14 -9.66 -24.99
C LEU A 60 -25.89 -9.66 -26.51
N HIS A 61 -26.96 -9.64 -27.29
CA HIS A 61 -26.90 -9.60 -28.76
C HIS A 61 -26.22 -8.34 -29.29
N ASN A 62 -26.45 -7.18 -28.67
CA ASN A 62 -25.78 -5.92 -29.04
C ASN A 62 -24.24 -6.01 -28.90
N PHE A 63 -23.75 -6.83 -27.97
CA PHE A 63 -22.32 -7.05 -27.74
C PHE A 63 -21.78 -8.34 -28.40
N GLY A 64 -22.58 -9.01 -29.24
CA GLY A 64 -22.18 -10.19 -30.00
C GLY A 64 -22.10 -11.49 -29.20
N TYR A 65 -22.80 -11.58 -28.06
CA TYR A 65 -22.93 -12.81 -27.27
C TYR A 65 -24.27 -13.48 -27.54
N THR A 66 -24.26 -14.80 -27.70
CA THR A 66 -25.48 -15.59 -27.55
C THR A 66 -25.77 -15.82 -26.08
N GLU A 67 -27.01 -16.15 -25.75
CA GLU A 67 -27.44 -16.49 -24.39
C GLU A 67 -26.66 -17.70 -23.86
N ILE A 68 -26.33 -18.66 -24.73
CA ILE A 68 -25.54 -19.84 -24.39
C ILE A 68 -24.10 -19.43 -24.05
N ASP A 69 -23.45 -18.64 -24.91
CA ASP A 69 -22.07 -18.18 -24.67
C ASP A 69 -21.97 -17.40 -23.36
N PHE A 70 -23.00 -16.61 -23.05
CA PHE A 70 -23.05 -15.83 -21.82
C PHE A 70 -23.24 -16.73 -20.58
N LEU A 71 -24.13 -17.71 -20.63
CA LEU A 71 -24.33 -18.66 -19.52
C LEU A 71 -23.06 -19.48 -19.24
N GLU A 72 -22.33 -19.91 -20.27
CA GLU A 72 -21.03 -20.57 -20.10
C GLU A 72 -19.99 -19.64 -19.47
N LEU A 73 -20.02 -18.35 -19.83
CA LEU A 73 -19.11 -17.35 -19.27
C LEU A 73 -19.33 -17.16 -17.76
N ILE A 74 -20.58 -17.20 -17.30
CA ILE A 74 -20.94 -16.99 -15.88
C ILE A 74 -21.07 -18.26 -15.06
N GLU A 75 -21.06 -19.45 -15.68
CA GLU A 75 -21.16 -20.75 -14.99
C GLU A 75 -20.20 -20.89 -13.80
N PRO A 76 -18.93 -20.47 -13.87
CA PRO A 76 -18.00 -20.67 -12.76
C PRO A 76 -18.39 -19.90 -11.49
N ILE A 77 -19.04 -18.75 -11.65
CA ILE A 77 -19.45 -17.90 -10.53
C ILE A 77 -20.91 -18.11 -10.12
N SER A 78 -21.76 -18.65 -11.01
CA SER A 78 -23.17 -18.94 -10.68
C SER A 78 -23.31 -20.00 -9.59
N SER A 79 -22.25 -20.80 -9.37
CA SER A 79 -22.15 -21.77 -8.28
C SER A 79 -21.83 -21.15 -6.90
N ILE A 80 -21.42 -19.87 -6.85
CA ILE A 80 -21.08 -19.17 -5.60
C ILE A 80 -22.38 -18.68 -4.95
N THR A 81 -22.77 -19.34 -3.86
CA THR A 81 -24.00 -19.03 -3.12
C THR A 81 -23.81 -17.98 -2.03
N ASN A 82 -22.57 -17.75 -1.58
CA ASN A 82 -22.25 -16.72 -0.60
C ASN A 82 -22.01 -15.38 -1.29
N LEU A 83 -22.90 -14.41 -1.03
CA LEU A 83 -22.83 -13.07 -1.61
C LEU A 83 -21.56 -12.30 -1.20
N ASP A 84 -21.04 -12.53 0.01
CA ASP A 84 -19.82 -11.86 0.48
C ASP A 84 -18.58 -12.38 -0.23
N ASP A 85 -18.52 -13.70 -0.48
CA ASP A 85 -17.44 -14.29 -1.27
C ASP A 85 -17.50 -13.83 -2.73
N LEU A 86 -18.73 -13.69 -3.28
CA LEU A 86 -18.93 -13.17 -4.63
C LEU A 86 -18.51 -11.69 -4.73
N ARG A 87 -18.88 -10.84 -3.76
CA ARG A 87 -18.43 -9.44 -3.70
C ARG A 87 -16.92 -9.34 -3.64
N HIS A 88 -16.29 -10.05 -2.72
CA HIS A 88 -14.84 -10.08 -2.59
C HIS A 88 -14.17 -10.54 -3.88
N LEU A 89 -14.73 -11.53 -4.57
CA LEU A 89 -14.20 -12.01 -5.84
C LEU A 89 -14.15 -10.90 -6.89
N PHE A 90 -15.23 -10.12 -6.98
CA PHE A 90 -15.32 -9.00 -7.89
C PHE A 90 -14.45 -7.81 -7.47
N ASP A 91 -14.29 -7.54 -6.17
CA ASP A 91 -13.36 -6.53 -5.66
C ASP A 91 -11.92 -6.89 -6.01
N THR A 92 -11.52 -8.15 -5.80
CA THR A 92 -10.18 -8.65 -6.17
C THR A 92 -9.96 -8.60 -7.68
N ALA A 93 -10.97 -8.96 -8.49
CA ALA A 93 -10.89 -8.85 -9.94
C ALA A 93 -10.78 -7.38 -10.39
N GLY A 94 -11.48 -6.48 -9.73
CA GLY A 94 -11.42 -5.04 -9.98
C GLY A 94 -10.02 -4.48 -9.71
N GLU A 95 -9.41 -4.85 -8.57
CA GLU A 95 -8.03 -4.48 -8.24
C GLU A 95 -7.02 -5.03 -9.27
N ALA A 96 -7.16 -6.30 -9.66
CA ALA A 96 -6.26 -6.95 -10.62
C ALA A 96 -6.37 -6.41 -12.05
N LEU A 97 -7.56 -5.93 -12.44
CA LEU A 97 -7.82 -5.36 -13.76
C LEU A 97 -7.70 -3.83 -13.79
N VAL A 98 -7.32 -3.19 -12.68
CA VAL A 98 -7.27 -1.73 -12.52
C VAL A 98 -8.63 -1.07 -12.81
N LEU A 99 -9.73 -1.78 -12.51
CA LEU A 99 -11.09 -1.25 -12.61
C LEU A 99 -11.40 -0.51 -11.31
N SER A 100 -11.48 0.82 -11.40
CA SER A 100 -11.42 1.73 -10.24
C SER A 100 -12.65 1.78 -9.34
N SER A 101 -13.73 1.03 -9.63
CA SER A 101 -14.88 0.81 -8.73
C SER A 101 -15.93 -0.03 -9.44
N LEU A 102 -16.57 -0.96 -8.73
CA LEU A 102 -17.61 -1.87 -9.22
C LEU A 102 -18.98 -1.21 -9.48
N ILE A 103 -19.02 0.06 -9.89
CA ILE A 103 -20.27 0.70 -10.33
C ILE A 103 -20.33 0.57 -11.84
N ILE A 104 -20.77 -0.62 -12.29
CA ILE A 104 -20.87 -0.95 -13.70
C ILE A 104 -22.12 -0.27 -14.27
N THR A 105 -21.95 0.84 -15.00
CA THR A 105 -23.05 1.47 -15.75
C THR A 105 -23.47 0.59 -16.95
N PRO A 106 -24.66 0.77 -17.54
CA PRO A 106 -25.15 -0.06 -18.65
C PRO A 106 -24.22 -0.11 -19.88
N ASN A 107 -23.33 0.88 -20.04
CA ASN A 107 -22.32 0.93 -21.11
C ASN A 107 -21.08 0.06 -20.82
N GLU A 108 -21.07 -0.69 -19.71
CA GLU A 108 -19.89 -1.41 -19.21
C GLU A 108 -20.07 -2.93 -19.24
N PHE A 109 -21.01 -3.45 -20.03
CA PHE A 109 -21.13 -4.89 -20.28
C PHE A 109 -19.79 -5.52 -20.72
N LEU A 110 -18.98 -4.80 -21.50
CA LEU A 110 -17.65 -5.26 -21.90
C LEU A 110 -16.67 -5.37 -20.71
N HIS A 111 -16.78 -4.50 -19.70
CA HIS A 111 -15.99 -4.60 -18.48
C HIS A 111 -16.39 -5.83 -17.67
N PHE A 112 -17.71 -6.09 -17.52
CA PHE A 112 -18.20 -7.32 -16.91
C PHE A 112 -17.63 -8.56 -17.62
N VAL A 113 -17.72 -8.59 -18.95
CA VAL A 113 -17.18 -9.69 -19.77
C VAL A 113 -15.68 -9.87 -19.56
N ASN A 114 -14.91 -8.77 -19.49
CA ASN A 114 -13.47 -8.83 -19.25
C ASN A 114 -13.15 -9.37 -17.85
N CYS A 115 -13.91 -8.95 -16.82
CA CYS A 115 -13.84 -9.54 -15.48
C CYS A 115 -14.09 -11.04 -15.52
N MET A 116 -15.14 -11.48 -16.20
CA MET A 116 -15.49 -12.90 -16.30
C MET A 116 -14.42 -13.71 -17.03
N LYS A 117 -13.86 -13.17 -18.12
CA LYS A 117 -12.75 -13.81 -18.84
C LYS A 117 -11.50 -13.93 -17.96
N TRP A 118 -11.21 -12.91 -17.15
CA TRP A 118 -10.10 -12.95 -16.21
C TRP A 118 -10.34 -14.02 -15.12
N LEU A 119 -11.52 -14.01 -14.50
CA LEU A 119 -11.94 -14.98 -13.47
C LEU A 119 -11.88 -16.43 -13.97
N ASN A 120 -12.21 -16.65 -15.25
CA ASN A 120 -12.16 -17.97 -15.87
C ASN A 120 -10.75 -18.38 -16.34
N GLY A 121 -9.79 -17.46 -16.31
CA GLY A 121 -8.40 -17.71 -16.68
C GLY A 121 -7.63 -18.53 -15.63
N GLU A 122 -6.60 -19.26 -16.08
CA GLU A 122 -5.71 -20.06 -15.20
C GLU A 122 -5.01 -19.20 -14.12
N LEU A 123 -4.78 -17.92 -14.40
CA LEU A 123 -4.18 -16.98 -13.46
C LEU A 123 -5.11 -16.70 -12.26
N ALA A 124 -6.41 -16.51 -12.51
CA ALA A 124 -7.39 -16.25 -11.46
C ALA A 124 -7.63 -17.49 -10.59
N LYS A 125 -7.64 -18.69 -11.18
CA LYS A 125 -7.72 -19.95 -10.40
C LYS A 125 -6.57 -20.09 -9.41
N LYS A 126 -5.36 -19.68 -9.80
CA LYS A 126 -4.18 -19.66 -8.93
C LYS A 126 -4.31 -18.62 -7.83
N ASN A 127 -4.68 -17.38 -8.18
CA ASN A 127 -4.86 -16.29 -7.22
C ASN A 127 -6.00 -16.56 -6.22
N MET A 128 -7.10 -17.18 -6.65
CA MET A 128 -8.19 -17.61 -5.77
C MET A 128 -7.76 -18.74 -4.83
N ALA A 129 -6.97 -19.71 -5.32
CA ALA A 129 -6.44 -20.78 -4.48
C ALA A 129 -5.50 -20.23 -3.39
N ASP A 130 -4.67 -19.24 -3.74
CA ASP A 130 -3.78 -18.54 -2.81
C ASP A 130 -4.58 -17.71 -1.78
N ALA A 131 -5.62 -16.98 -2.20
CA ALA A 131 -6.51 -16.23 -1.29
C ALA A 131 -7.31 -17.17 -0.34
N VAL A 132 -7.72 -18.35 -0.80
CA VAL A 132 -8.38 -19.37 0.03
C VAL A 132 -7.39 -20.04 1.00
N LEU A 133 -6.12 -20.17 0.63
CA LEU A 133 -5.05 -20.63 1.52
C LEU A 133 -4.73 -19.60 2.60
N GLU A 134 -4.75 -18.31 2.29
CA GLU A 134 -4.61 -17.23 3.28
C GLU A 134 -5.78 -17.19 4.27
N LYS A 135 -7.02 -17.45 3.81
CA LYS A 135 -8.21 -17.59 4.70
C LYS A 135 -8.09 -18.71 5.75
N LYS A 136 -7.20 -19.70 5.59
CA LYS A 136 -7.00 -20.78 6.59
C LYS A 136 -6.22 -20.35 7.83
N ASN A 137 -5.66 -19.14 7.87
CA ASN A 137 -4.96 -18.62 9.04
C ASN A 137 -5.53 -17.25 9.47
N PRO A 138 -6.74 -17.22 10.05
CA PRO A 138 -7.49 -15.98 10.30
C PRO A 138 -6.77 -15.00 11.25
N GLU A 139 -5.86 -15.49 12.09
CA GLU A 139 -5.03 -14.62 12.95
C GLU A 139 -3.99 -13.82 12.15
N LYS A 140 -3.43 -14.38 11.07
CA LYS A 140 -2.44 -13.67 10.23
C LYS A 140 -3.09 -12.59 9.37
N ASN A 141 -4.33 -12.81 8.95
CA ASN A 141 -5.08 -11.88 8.09
C ASN A 141 -5.89 -10.81 8.86
N LYS A 142 -5.96 -10.90 10.20
CA LYS A 142 -6.69 -9.91 10.99
C LYS A 142 -5.95 -8.58 10.98
N GLU A 143 -6.48 -7.53 10.36
CA GLU A 143 -5.85 -6.20 10.37
C GLU A 143 -5.36 -5.79 11.76
N MET A 144 -4.22 -5.08 11.80
CA MET A 144 -3.69 -4.53 13.04
C MET A 144 -4.75 -3.69 13.75
N SER A 145 -4.81 -3.82 15.07
CA SER A 145 -5.85 -3.16 15.85
C SER A 145 -5.75 -1.64 15.72
N LYS A 146 -6.88 -0.94 15.79
CA LYS A 146 -6.91 0.54 15.75
C LYS A 146 -6.01 1.16 16.82
N HIS A 147 -5.95 0.54 18.00
CA HIS A 147 -5.10 0.98 19.09
C HIS A 147 -3.61 0.91 18.71
N ASP A 148 -3.20 -0.19 18.10
CA ASP A 148 -1.81 -0.41 17.69
C ASP A 148 -1.41 0.52 16.53
N VAL A 149 -2.33 0.80 15.60
CA VAL A 149 -2.12 1.81 14.55
C VAL A 149 -1.91 3.20 15.16
N VAL A 150 -2.72 3.59 16.15
CA VAL A 150 -2.56 4.88 16.85
C VAL A 150 -1.22 4.94 17.60
N LEU A 151 -0.83 3.87 18.30
CA LEU A 151 0.46 3.81 18.97
C LEU A 151 1.62 3.92 17.96
N ALA A 152 1.52 3.26 16.81
CA ALA A 152 2.51 3.33 15.76
C ALA A 152 2.66 4.75 15.18
N LEU A 153 1.53 5.46 14.98
CA LEU A 153 1.54 6.86 14.53
C LEU A 153 2.20 7.78 15.58
N MET A 154 1.91 7.59 16.86
CA MET A 154 2.56 8.37 17.93
C MET A 154 4.08 8.17 17.96
N LEU A 155 4.55 6.94 17.69
CA LEU A 155 5.98 6.64 17.59
C LEU A 155 6.62 7.27 16.34
N LEU A 156 5.89 7.35 15.22
CA LEU A 156 6.35 8.09 14.04
C LEU A 156 6.49 9.60 14.31
N ASP A 157 5.52 10.21 14.99
CA ASP A 157 5.60 11.64 15.36
C ASP A 157 6.79 11.92 16.29
N TYR A 158 7.05 11.00 17.22
CA TYR A 158 8.25 11.04 18.05
C TYR A 158 9.53 10.99 17.20
N ALA A 159 9.60 10.06 16.23
CA ALA A 159 10.73 9.99 15.31
C ALA A 159 10.90 11.24 14.46
N ALA A 160 9.82 11.82 13.95
CA ALA A 160 9.88 13.06 13.16
C ALA A 160 10.54 14.19 13.97
N THR A 161 10.19 14.29 15.26
CA THR A 161 10.79 15.26 16.17
C THR A 161 12.27 14.99 16.41
N GLY A 162 12.65 13.74 16.70
CA GLY A 162 14.05 13.36 16.91
C GLY A 162 14.92 13.56 15.67
N MET A 163 14.40 13.20 14.49
CA MET A 163 15.10 13.39 13.20
C MET A 163 15.29 14.86 12.86
N LYS A 164 14.33 15.74 13.21
CA LYS A 164 14.47 17.18 13.05
C LYS A 164 15.59 17.75 13.94
N GLU A 165 15.65 17.32 15.20
CA GLU A 165 16.70 17.73 16.13
C GLU A 165 18.08 17.24 15.65
N ARG A 166 18.17 16.00 15.19
CA ARG A 166 19.38 15.46 14.58
C ARG A 166 19.86 16.30 13.39
N LYS A 167 18.96 16.66 12.46
CA LYS A 167 19.31 17.52 11.31
C LYS A 167 19.79 18.90 11.73
N ARG A 168 19.21 19.47 12.81
CA ARG A 168 19.68 20.74 13.40
C ARG A 168 21.13 20.60 13.89
N ILE A 169 21.41 19.54 14.64
CA ILE A 169 22.76 19.22 15.15
C ILE A 169 23.76 19.02 14.01
N GLU A 170 23.37 18.28 12.95
CA GLU A 170 24.22 18.06 11.77
C GLU A 170 24.55 19.38 11.05
N SER A 171 23.58 20.29 10.94
CA SER A 171 23.80 21.61 10.37
C SER A 171 24.77 22.44 11.23
N GLU A 172 24.65 22.40 12.57
CA GLU A 172 25.58 23.07 13.49
C GLU A 172 27.00 22.51 13.35
N ILE A 173 27.16 21.19 13.23
CA ILE A 173 28.45 20.54 12.98
C ILE A 173 29.10 21.06 11.69
N ASP A 174 28.34 21.18 10.61
CA ASP A 174 28.86 21.66 9.33
C ASP A 174 29.26 23.14 9.37
N GLU A 175 28.50 23.97 10.09
CA GLU A 175 28.88 25.36 10.36
C GLU A 175 30.17 25.48 11.18
N LEU A 176 30.34 24.64 12.22
CA LEU A 176 31.55 24.62 13.04
C LEU A 176 32.77 24.20 12.22
N LYS A 177 32.64 23.19 11.36
CA LYS A 177 33.71 22.78 10.42
C LYS A 177 34.10 23.93 9.49
N LYS A 178 33.12 24.66 8.97
CA LYS A 178 33.38 25.83 8.11
C LYS A 178 34.18 26.90 8.85
N ARG A 179 33.77 27.27 10.07
CA ARG A 179 34.51 28.25 10.90
C ARG A 179 35.92 27.78 11.25
N GLN A 180 36.09 26.49 11.53
CA GLN A 180 37.41 25.91 11.79
C GLN A 180 38.34 26.10 10.57
N ASN A 181 37.84 25.80 9.36
CA ASN A 181 38.62 25.96 8.13
C ASN A 181 38.97 27.44 7.84
N GLU A 182 38.06 28.37 8.12
CA GLU A 182 38.31 29.82 8.01
C GLU A 182 39.43 30.25 8.95
N LEU A 183 39.35 29.88 10.24
CA LEU A 183 40.39 30.18 11.23
C LEU A 183 41.75 29.57 10.88
N GLU A 184 41.77 28.33 10.36
CA GLU A 184 43.00 27.69 9.90
C GLU A 184 43.62 28.46 8.72
N THR A 185 42.80 28.91 7.77
CA THR A 185 43.23 29.70 6.61
C THR A 185 43.75 31.08 7.01
N ASP A 186 43.05 31.78 7.91
CA ASP A 186 43.43 33.10 8.43
C ASP A 186 44.71 33.04 9.28
N SER A 187 44.89 31.95 10.04
CA SER A 187 46.12 31.72 10.79
C SER A 187 47.33 31.49 9.89
N ALA A 188 47.12 30.91 8.69
CA ALA A 188 48.17 30.66 7.72
C ALA A 188 48.55 31.95 6.96
N SER A 189 47.58 32.83 6.68
CA SER A 189 47.80 34.08 5.93
C SER A 189 48.44 35.20 6.78
N SER A 190 48.18 35.26 8.08
CA SER A 190 48.74 36.26 9.01
C SER A 190 50.24 36.07 9.34
N SER A 191 50.92 35.11 8.70
CA SER A 191 52.33 34.77 8.93
C SER A 191 53.37 35.78 8.42
N ALA A 192 52.97 36.83 7.71
CA ALA A 192 53.91 37.66 6.96
C ALA A 192 54.50 38.87 7.73
N ASP A 193 53.79 39.50 8.68
CA ASP A 193 54.11 40.89 9.05
C ASP A 193 54.51 41.20 10.51
N ASN A 194 54.50 40.28 11.48
CA ASN A 194 55.05 40.57 12.83
C ASN A 194 55.29 39.31 13.69
N VAL A 195 56.55 38.99 13.99
CA VAL A 195 56.95 37.69 14.57
C VAL A 195 56.49 37.47 16.03
N VAL A 196 56.51 38.52 16.86
CA VAL A 196 56.15 38.38 18.29
C VAL A 196 54.64 38.48 18.53
N SER A 197 53.96 39.42 17.86
CA SER A 197 52.49 39.55 17.91
C SER A 197 51.80 38.31 17.32
N GLY A 198 52.32 37.79 16.20
CA GLY A 198 51.75 36.61 15.54
C GLY A 198 51.84 35.33 16.37
N MET A 199 52.81 35.20 17.28
CA MET A 199 52.93 33.98 18.11
C MET A 199 51.83 33.89 19.18
N GLN A 200 51.41 35.03 19.76
CA GLN A 200 50.34 35.05 20.75
C GLN A 200 48.97 34.85 20.10
N GLU A 201 48.78 35.41 18.90
CA GLU A 201 47.56 35.25 18.11
C GLU A 201 47.37 33.81 17.63
N ARG A 202 48.43 33.15 17.15
CA ARG A 202 48.38 31.71 16.81
C ARG A 202 48.01 30.82 17.98
N LYS A 203 48.46 31.14 19.20
CA LYS A 203 48.08 30.39 20.40
C LYS A 203 46.60 30.54 20.70
N ARG A 204 46.04 31.75 20.54
CA ARG A 204 44.60 32.01 20.71
C ARG A 204 43.79 31.25 19.66
N VAL A 205 44.12 31.39 18.38
CA VAL A 205 43.43 30.69 17.29
C VAL A 205 43.49 29.17 17.48
N LYS A 206 44.62 28.63 17.97
CA LYS A 206 44.73 27.20 18.26
C LYS A 206 43.79 26.74 19.39
N ILE A 207 43.66 27.53 20.45
CA ILE A 207 42.70 27.25 21.53
C ILE A 207 41.28 27.24 20.97
N ASP A 208 40.92 28.24 20.16
CA ASP A 208 39.59 28.33 19.55
C ASP A 208 39.29 27.12 18.65
N ILE A 209 40.27 26.69 17.83
CA ILE A 209 40.14 25.48 17.00
C ILE A 209 39.94 24.23 17.87
N ASP A 210 40.69 24.08 18.96
CA ASP A 210 40.57 22.93 19.86
C ASP A 210 39.20 22.92 20.59
N GLU A 211 38.67 24.09 20.96
CA GLU A 211 37.32 24.24 21.51
C GLU A 211 36.23 23.89 20.49
N LEU A 212 36.35 24.35 19.24
CA LEU A 212 35.43 24.00 18.16
C LEU A 212 35.42 22.48 17.90
N LYS A 213 36.60 21.85 17.85
CA LYS A 213 36.72 20.38 17.69
C LYS A 213 36.07 19.63 18.84
N LYS A 214 36.24 20.11 20.08
CA LYS A 214 35.60 19.52 21.25
C LYS A 214 34.07 19.61 21.12
N ARG A 215 33.54 20.79 20.79
CA ARG A 215 32.10 21.00 20.60
C ARG A 215 31.53 20.13 19.48
N GLN A 216 32.24 20.01 18.36
CA GLN A 216 31.86 19.12 17.25
C GLN A 216 31.73 17.68 17.74
N LYS A 217 32.74 17.17 18.47
CA LYS A 217 32.72 15.80 18.99
C LYS A 217 31.57 15.57 19.98
N ASP A 218 31.23 16.56 20.79
CA ASP A 218 30.11 16.47 21.72
C ASP A 218 28.77 16.38 20.97
N LEU A 219 28.57 17.20 19.93
CA LEU A 219 27.39 17.16 19.05
C LEU A 219 27.29 15.86 18.24
N GLU A 220 28.40 15.31 17.76
CA GLU A 220 28.43 14.01 17.07
C GLU A 220 27.94 12.89 17.99
N ARG A 221 28.33 12.91 19.28
CA ARG A 221 27.82 11.96 20.27
C ARG A 221 26.32 12.15 20.53
N GLU A 222 25.85 13.40 20.59
CA GLU A 222 24.43 13.72 20.77
C GLU A 222 23.58 13.20 19.59
N SER A 223 24.01 13.47 18.36
CA SER A 223 23.38 12.95 17.13
C SER A 223 23.33 11.42 17.09
N ALA A 224 24.44 10.76 17.46
CA ALA A 224 24.50 9.31 17.56
C ALA A 224 23.56 8.78 18.65
N SER A 225 23.49 9.45 19.81
CA SER A 225 22.58 9.10 20.90
C SER A 225 21.11 9.19 20.48
N ILE A 226 20.72 10.23 19.74
CA ILE A 226 19.36 10.36 19.20
C ILE A 226 19.06 9.19 18.25
N THR A 227 20.00 8.84 17.37
CA THR A 227 19.82 7.72 16.43
C THR A 227 19.60 6.38 17.15
N ILE A 228 20.36 6.13 18.22
CA ILE A 228 20.22 4.91 19.03
C ILE A 228 18.87 4.91 19.75
N ASP A 229 18.48 6.02 20.39
CA ASP A 229 17.21 6.17 21.10
C ASP A 229 16.01 5.97 20.17
N LEU A 230 16.06 6.51 18.95
CA LEU A 230 15.02 6.31 17.94
C LEU A 230 14.91 4.83 17.53
N LYS A 231 16.03 4.16 17.26
CA LYS A 231 16.01 2.74 16.90
C LYS A 231 15.44 1.87 18.02
N ASP A 232 15.80 2.15 19.26
CA ASP A 232 15.33 1.42 20.43
C ASP A 232 13.82 1.61 20.65
N LYS A 233 13.35 2.86 20.60
CA LYS A 233 11.94 3.20 20.88
C LYS A 233 10.98 2.87 19.76
N LEU A 234 11.41 2.93 18.50
CA LEU A 234 10.55 2.60 17.35
C LEU A 234 10.60 1.12 16.97
N GLY A 235 11.69 0.42 17.30
CA GLY A 235 11.85 -0.99 16.97
C GLY A 235 11.63 -1.23 15.46
N PRO A 236 10.75 -2.17 15.07
CA PRO A 236 10.47 -2.47 13.66
C PRO A 236 9.84 -1.30 12.86
N ILE A 237 9.29 -0.29 13.52
CA ILE A 237 8.69 0.88 12.84
C ILE A 237 9.77 1.83 12.32
N TYR A 238 11.00 1.74 12.86
CA TYR A 238 12.12 2.57 12.43
C TYR A 238 12.44 2.40 10.93
N ASP A 239 12.15 1.23 10.37
CA ASP A 239 12.38 0.90 8.96
C ASP A 239 11.24 1.39 8.04
N TYR A 240 10.25 2.13 8.56
CA TYR A 240 9.22 2.75 7.74
C TYR A 240 9.82 3.88 6.90
N GLU A 241 9.59 3.79 5.60
CA GLU A 241 9.91 4.84 4.64
C GLU A 241 8.61 5.47 4.15
N GLU A 242 8.52 6.81 4.21
CA GLU A 242 7.43 7.54 3.57
C GLU A 242 7.45 7.31 2.05
N PRO A 243 6.28 7.31 1.39
CA PRO A 243 6.23 7.17 -0.06
C PRO A 243 7.02 8.30 -0.72
N SER A 244 7.70 7.98 -1.83
CA SER A 244 8.42 9.00 -2.59
C SER A 244 7.45 10.07 -3.11
N LEU A 245 7.96 11.28 -3.39
CA LEU A 245 7.12 12.38 -3.88
C LEU A 245 6.32 12.00 -5.15
N THR A 246 6.93 11.22 -6.05
CA THR A 246 6.29 10.75 -7.27
C THR A 246 5.16 9.76 -6.97
N GLU A 247 5.39 8.79 -6.09
CA GLU A 247 4.37 7.83 -5.66
C GLU A 247 3.23 8.53 -4.92
N LEU A 248 3.56 9.45 -4.02
CA LEU A 248 2.61 10.27 -3.28
C LEU A 248 1.68 11.02 -4.24
N ARG A 249 2.25 11.70 -5.23
CA ARG A 249 1.48 12.45 -6.24
C ARG A 249 0.60 11.56 -7.09
N THR A 250 1.14 10.43 -7.56
CA THR A 250 0.41 9.48 -8.39
C THR A 250 -0.80 8.91 -7.65
N GLU A 251 -0.59 8.46 -6.42
CA GLU A 251 -1.66 7.87 -5.60
C GLU A 251 -2.67 8.93 -5.14
N ALA A 252 -2.22 10.14 -4.79
CA ALA A 252 -3.10 11.23 -4.40
C ALA A 252 -4.00 11.64 -5.57
N TYR A 253 -3.45 11.68 -6.80
CA TYR A 253 -4.20 12.02 -7.99
C TYR A 253 -5.26 10.96 -8.33
N LYS A 254 -4.97 9.67 -8.13
CA LYS A 254 -6.00 8.62 -8.25
C LYS A 254 -7.17 8.85 -7.30
N ILE A 255 -6.91 9.24 -6.05
CA ILE A 255 -7.98 9.53 -5.07
C ILE A 255 -8.77 10.76 -5.52
N TYR A 256 -8.09 11.81 -5.98
CA TYR A 256 -8.72 13.01 -6.52
C TYR A 256 -9.62 12.73 -7.72
N GLU A 257 -9.19 11.92 -8.68
CA GLU A 257 -10.03 11.55 -9.83
C GLU A 257 -11.30 10.84 -9.40
N ILE A 258 -11.20 9.91 -8.43
CA ILE A 258 -12.34 9.19 -7.89
C ILE A 258 -13.31 10.18 -7.22
N ASP A 259 -12.81 11.11 -6.40
CA ASP A 259 -13.60 12.14 -5.75
C ASP A 259 -14.29 13.08 -6.77
N CYS A 260 -13.58 13.48 -7.83
CA CYS A 260 -14.14 14.28 -8.92
C CYS A 260 -15.27 13.56 -9.65
N ARG A 261 -15.06 12.28 -10.03
CA ARG A 261 -16.08 11.45 -10.68
C ARG A 261 -17.31 11.31 -9.78
N PHE A 262 -17.13 11.06 -8.49
CA PHE A 262 -18.21 10.97 -7.52
C PHE A 262 -19.02 12.27 -7.42
N LYS A 263 -18.36 13.43 -7.54
CA LYS A 263 -18.98 14.75 -7.53
C LYS A 263 -19.52 15.19 -8.91
N GLY A 264 -19.30 14.41 -9.97
CA GLY A 264 -19.68 14.78 -11.34
C GLY A 264 -18.87 15.95 -11.91
N ILE A 265 -17.64 16.16 -11.44
CA ILE A 265 -16.73 17.22 -11.88
C ILE A 265 -15.62 16.59 -12.74
N THR A 266 -15.18 17.30 -13.78
CA THR A 266 -14.01 16.89 -14.58
C THR A 266 -12.72 17.18 -13.80
N PRO A 267 -11.84 16.20 -13.57
CA PRO A 267 -10.57 16.42 -12.88
C PRO A 267 -9.65 17.33 -13.71
N ILE A 268 -8.87 18.16 -13.03
CA ILE A 268 -7.79 18.94 -13.65
C ILE A 268 -6.70 17.96 -14.10
N PRO A 269 -6.23 18.02 -15.37
CA PRO A 269 -5.25 17.07 -15.87
C PRO A 269 -3.94 17.03 -15.08
N GLU A 270 -3.36 15.84 -15.02
CA GLU A 270 -2.10 15.50 -14.34
C GLU A 270 -0.90 16.36 -14.77
N LEU A 271 -0.90 16.90 -15.99
CA LEU A 271 0.22 17.67 -16.54
C LEU A 271 0.26 19.15 -16.08
N ASP A 272 -0.72 19.60 -15.31
CA ASP A 272 -0.75 20.96 -14.75
C ASP A 272 -0.06 20.99 -13.37
N GLU A 273 1.00 21.79 -13.22
CA GLU A 273 1.71 21.94 -11.94
C GLU A 273 0.79 22.41 -10.81
N MET A 274 -0.24 23.21 -11.11
CA MET A 274 -1.25 23.59 -10.12
C MET A 274 -2.09 22.40 -9.65
N GLY A 275 -2.35 21.43 -10.53
CA GLY A 275 -3.10 20.22 -10.22
C GLY A 275 -2.39 19.36 -9.18
N TYR A 276 -1.07 19.16 -9.34
CA TYR A 276 -0.30 18.34 -8.41
C TYR A 276 -0.16 18.94 -7.02
N ALA A 277 0.14 20.23 -6.92
CA ALA A 277 0.26 20.89 -5.62
C ALA A 277 -1.06 20.82 -4.84
N MET A 278 -2.18 21.11 -5.52
CA MET A 278 -3.51 21.03 -4.93
C MET A 278 -3.86 19.61 -4.47
N VAL A 279 -3.62 18.61 -5.32
CA VAL A 279 -3.90 17.21 -4.99
C VAL A 279 -3.03 16.71 -3.83
N GLU A 280 -1.76 17.10 -3.78
CA GLU A 280 -0.85 16.78 -2.68
C GLU A 280 -1.34 17.38 -1.36
N ASP A 281 -1.77 18.64 -1.35
CA ASP A 281 -2.29 19.32 -0.16
C ASP A 281 -3.58 18.69 0.37
N PHE A 282 -4.51 18.30 -0.52
CA PHE A 282 -5.81 17.77 -0.12
C PHE A 282 -5.81 16.27 0.18
N PHE A 283 -5.03 15.48 -0.57
CA PHE A 283 -5.08 14.02 -0.52
C PHE A 283 -3.77 13.37 -0.09
N GLY A 284 -2.66 14.11 -0.02
CA GLY A 284 -1.35 13.57 0.36
C GLY A 284 -1.36 12.93 1.75
N GLY A 285 -2.03 13.54 2.73
CA GLY A 285 -2.19 12.95 4.07
C GLY A 285 -2.87 11.58 4.03
N ILE A 286 -3.95 11.46 3.25
CA ILE A 286 -4.70 10.19 3.10
C ILE A 286 -3.80 9.11 2.47
N VAL A 287 -2.98 9.46 1.50
CA VAL A 287 -2.04 8.53 0.88
C VAL A 287 -0.98 8.07 1.87
N LYS A 288 -0.40 8.98 2.67
CA LYS A 288 0.58 8.63 3.69
C LYS A 288 -0.01 7.70 4.74
N ASP A 289 -1.22 7.98 5.22
CA ASP A 289 -1.93 7.13 6.17
C ASP A 289 -2.18 5.73 5.59
N ARG A 290 -2.66 5.64 4.34
CA ARG A 290 -2.86 4.36 3.65
C ARG A 290 -1.54 3.61 3.46
N HIS A 291 -0.46 4.30 3.09
CA HIS A 291 0.86 3.71 2.93
C HIS A 291 1.37 3.14 4.26
N PHE A 292 1.20 3.89 5.34
CA PHE A 292 1.59 3.44 6.67
C PHE A 292 0.76 2.24 7.14
N VAL A 293 -0.57 2.27 6.98
CA VAL A 293 -1.43 1.12 7.30
C VAL A 293 -1.05 -0.13 6.49
N LYS A 294 -0.68 0.03 5.20
CA LYS A 294 -0.15 -1.08 4.39
C LYS A 294 1.16 -1.63 4.96
N PHE A 295 2.10 -0.75 5.32
CA PHE A 295 3.37 -1.15 5.95
C PHE A 295 3.13 -1.94 7.24
N LEU A 296 2.22 -1.45 8.07
CA LEU A 296 1.81 -2.03 9.35
C LEU A 296 1.17 -3.43 9.18
N ASN A 297 0.46 -3.65 8.08
CA ASN A 297 -0.22 -4.92 7.80
C ASN A 297 0.57 -5.88 6.90
N ASP A 298 1.81 -5.55 6.53
CA ASP A 298 2.68 -6.49 5.83
C ASP A 298 2.88 -7.76 6.68
N PRO A 299 2.57 -8.98 6.18
CA PRO A 299 2.54 -10.18 7.00
C PRO A 299 3.85 -10.48 7.74
N VAL A 300 5.00 -10.14 7.15
CA VAL A 300 6.32 -10.40 7.73
C VAL A 300 6.66 -9.36 8.81
N ARG A 301 6.26 -8.11 8.61
CA ARG A 301 6.53 -7.01 9.56
C ARG A 301 5.54 -6.97 10.71
N LYS A 302 4.27 -7.20 10.41
CA LYS A 302 3.16 -7.12 11.36
C LYS A 302 3.40 -7.95 12.61
N GLU A 303 3.81 -9.22 12.45
CA GLU A 303 4.12 -10.09 13.59
C GLU A 303 5.22 -9.50 14.48
N LYS A 304 6.26 -8.89 13.88
CA LYS A 304 7.34 -8.23 14.63
C LYS A 304 6.83 -7.00 15.38
N ILE A 305 5.99 -6.18 14.73
CA ILE A 305 5.42 -4.97 15.32
C ILE A 305 4.50 -5.32 16.49
N GLU A 306 3.63 -6.31 16.32
CA GLU A 306 2.73 -6.77 17.38
C GLU A 306 3.50 -7.34 18.58
N ASN A 307 4.56 -8.11 18.34
CA ASN A 307 5.42 -8.61 19.41
C ASN A 307 6.15 -7.48 20.13
N PHE A 308 6.68 -6.50 19.38
CA PHE A 308 7.29 -5.31 19.95
C PHE A 308 6.29 -4.54 20.84
N PHE A 309 5.05 -4.33 20.39
CA PHE A 309 4.03 -3.67 21.22
C PHE A 309 3.66 -4.45 22.47
N LYS A 310 3.62 -5.79 22.42
CA LYS A 310 3.39 -6.62 23.61
C LYS A 310 4.53 -6.47 24.63
N GLU A 311 5.78 -6.48 24.17
CA GLU A 311 6.95 -6.24 25.04
C GLU A 311 6.96 -4.82 25.61
N TYR A 312 6.61 -3.84 24.78
CA TYR A 312 6.52 -2.43 25.16
C TYR A 312 5.44 -2.20 26.23
N ALA A 313 4.28 -2.84 26.09
CA ALA A 313 3.19 -2.78 27.06
C ALA A 313 3.48 -3.60 28.33
N GLY A 314 4.08 -4.78 28.19
CA GLY A 314 4.43 -5.67 29.32
C GLY A 314 5.56 -5.13 30.20
N GLY A 315 6.53 -4.42 29.61
CA GLY A 315 7.63 -3.80 30.34
C GLY A 315 7.22 -2.62 31.24
N ALA A 316 6.01 -2.07 31.07
CA ALA A 316 5.47 -1.01 31.92
C ALA A 316 5.00 -1.52 33.29
N ASP A 317 4.61 -2.80 33.39
CA ASP A 317 4.13 -3.40 34.65
C ASP A 317 5.27 -3.95 35.53
N ASP A 318 6.35 -4.45 34.94
CA ASP A 318 7.49 -4.97 35.73
C ASP A 318 8.39 -3.86 36.29
N LYS A 319 8.43 -2.66 35.68
CA LYS A 319 9.13 -1.50 36.26
C LYS A 319 8.43 -0.91 37.51
N LYS A 320 7.17 -1.27 37.78
CA LYS A 320 6.47 -0.89 39.02
C LYS A 320 6.73 -1.87 40.19
N LYS A 321 7.31 -3.04 39.95
CA LYS A 321 7.64 -4.03 41.00
C LYS A 321 9.08 -3.94 41.52
N GLY A 322 9.93 -3.13 40.91
CA GLY A 322 11.36 -3.03 41.25
C GLY A 322 11.76 -1.91 42.21
N VAL A 323 10.82 -1.09 42.70
CA VAL A 323 11.10 -0.06 43.71
C VAL A 323 10.33 -0.38 44.98
N ALA A 324 10.67 -1.51 45.60
CA ALA A 324 10.29 -1.82 46.96
C ALA A 324 11.51 -2.41 47.68
N ILE A 325 12.07 -1.55 48.54
CA ILE A 325 12.80 -1.89 49.76
C ILE A 325 14.22 -2.43 49.58
N GLU A 326 15.20 -1.53 49.71
CA GLU A 326 16.26 -1.71 50.70
C GLU A 326 16.29 -0.43 51.56
N GLU A 327 15.73 -0.53 52.76
CA GLU A 327 16.05 0.34 53.91
C GLU A 327 17.39 -0.10 54.52
#